data_AF-A0A955RSW9-F1
#
_entry.id   AF-A0A955RSW9-F1
#
_cell.length_a   1.000
_cell.length_b   1.000
_cell.length_c   1.000
_cell.angle_alpha   90.00
_cell.angle_beta   90.00
_cell.angle_gamma   90.00
#
_symmetry.space_group_name_H-M   'P 1'
#
loop_
_entity.id
_entity.type
_entity.pdbx_description
1 polymer ?
#
loop_
_entity_poly.entity_id
_entity_poly.type
_entity_poly.pdbx_seq_one_letter_code
_entity_poly.pdbx_strand_id
1 'polypeptide(L)' 'MYYVAKMLQAAALSIILIDFLRNFPELMSRTVLVVCIALFTCGWIINRYFVRQ' A
#
# COMPACT_ATOMS: atom_id res chain seq x y z
N MET A 1 8.40 -16.01 3.45
CA MET A 1 7.27 -15.38 2.71
C MET A 1 6.57 -14.26 3.50
N TYR A 2 6.49 -14.32 4.84
CA TYR A 2 5.89 -13.26 5.69
C TYR A 2 6.54 -11.89 5.59
N TYR A 3 7.87 -11.84 5.63
CA TYR A 3 8.60 -10.58 5.56
C TYR A 3 8.43 -9.88 4.21
N VAL A 4 8.28 -10.63 3.12
CA VAL A 4 8.09 -10.08 1.77
C VAL A 4 6.72 -9.40 1.66
N ALA A 5 5.66 -10.05 2.16
CA ALA A 5 4.33 -9.46 2.14
C ALA A 5 4.21 -8.23 3.07
N LYS A 6 4.88 -8.26 4.23
CA LYS A 6 5.01 -7.08 5.10
C LYS A 6 5.78 -5.94 4.45
N MET A 7 6.88 -6.22 3.75
CA MET A 7 7.64 -5.20 3.03
C MET A 7 6.83 -4.60 1.87
N LEU A 8 6.01 -5.41 1.17
CA LEU A 8 5.13 -4.92 0.12
C LEU A 8 4.06 -3.96 0.67
N GLN A 9 3.46 -4.31 1.82
CA GLN A 9 2.53 -3.41 2.52
C GLN A 9 3.21 -2.13 3.01
N ALA A 10 4.42 -2.24 3.55
CA ALA A 10 5.20 -1.09 4.00
C ALA A 10 5.59 -0.16 2.82
N ALA A 11 5.94 -0.74 1.67
CA ALA A 11 6.24 0.01 0.45
C ALA A 11 4.99 0.71 -0.12
N ALA A 12 3.84 0.05 -0.11
CA ALA A 12 2.59 0.69 -0.51
C ALA A 12 2.24 1.86 0.42
N LEU A 13 2.44 1.70 1.73
CA LEU A 13 2.19 2.76 2.71
C LEU A 13 3.15 3.95 2.57
N SER A 14 4.43 3.70 2.29
CA SER A 14 5.41 4.76 2.08
C SER A 14 5.16 5.55 0.80
N ILE A 15 4.68 4.90 -0.26
CA ILE A 15 4.27 5.59 -1.50
C ILE A 15 3.07 6.50 -1.24
N ILE A 16 2.05 6.05 -0.48
CA ILE A 16 0.93 6.89 -0.06
C ILE A 16 1.44 8.11 0.71
N LEU A 17 2.36 7.90 1.66
CA LEU A 17 2.90 8.97 2.48
C LEU A 17 3.68 10.00 1.66
N ILE A 18 4.51 9.56 0.72
CA ILE A 18 5.29 10.44 -0.15
C ILE A 18 4.38 11.23 -1.08
N ASP A 19 3.39 10.58 -1.70
CA ASP A 19 2.45 11.25 -2.61
C ASP A 19 1.58 12.27 -1.87
N PHE A 20 1.15 11.92 -0.66
CA PHE A 20 0.46 12.82 0.25
C PHE A 20 1.31 14.05 0.61
N LEU A 21 2.60 13.87 0.93
CA LEU A 21 3.50 14.98 1.26
C LEU A 21 3.81 15.88 0.05
N ARG A 22 3.88 15.29 -1.15
CA ARG A 22 4.21 16.00 -2.38
C ARG A 22 3.05 16.82 -2.93
N ASN A 23 1.82 16.32 -2.79
CA ASN A 23 0.61 17.00 -3.25
C ASN A 23 -0.03 17.90 -2.18
N PHE A 24 0.50 17.92 -0.95
CA PHE A 24 -0.01 18.79 0.10
C PHE A 24 0.12 20.28 -0.30
N PRO A 25 -0.94 21.11 -0.23
CA PRO A 25 -2.20 20.93 0.50
C PRO A 25 -3.38 20.40 -0.35
N GLU A 26 -3.17 20.10 -1.63
CA GLU A 26 -4.19 19.48 -2.46
C GLU A 26 -4.48 18.05 -1.99
N LEU A 27 -5.76 17.70 -1.97
CA LEU A 27 -6.23 16.37 -1.59
C LEU A 27 -5.68 15.38 -2.62
N MET A 28 -4.69 14.57 -2.20
CA MET A 28 -4.02 13.51 -2.96
C MET A 28 -4.94 12.92 -4.05
N SER A 29 -4.42 12.84 -5.28
CA SER A 29 -5.23 12.45 -6.45
C SER A 29 -5.99 11.15 -6.18
N ARG A 30 -7.33 11.19 -6.29
CA ARG A 30 -8.21 10.05 -5.98
C ARG A 30 -7.77 8.77 -6.68
N THR A 31 -7.23 8.89 -7.89
CA THR A 31 -6.73 7.75 -8.67
C THR A 31 -5.54 7.08 -7.99
N VAL A 32 -4.58 7.87 -7.48
CA VAL A 32 -3.40 7.35 -6.77
C VAL A 32 -3.81 6.71 -5.45
N LEU A 33 -4.76 7.33 -4.75
CA LEU A 33 -5.29 6.82 -3.49
C LEU A 33 -5.96 5.45 -3.68
N VAL A 34 -6.79 5.28 -4.71
CA VAL A 34 -7.44 4.01 -5.04
C VAL A 34 -6.41 2.94 -5.44
N VAL A 35 -5.42 3.29 -6.26
CA VAL A 35 -4.36 2.35 -6.68
C VAL A 35 -3.57 1.87 -5.47
N CYS A 36 -3.14 2.78 -4.59
CA CYS A 36 -2.37 2.41 -3.42
C CYS A 36 -3.16 1.57 -2.41
N ILE A 37 -4.46 1.87 -2.20
CA ILE A 37 -5.34 1.05 -1.36
C ILE A 37 -5.48 -0.35 -1.97
N ALA A 38 -5.74 -0.46 -3.28
CA ALA A 38 -5.86 -1.75 -3.94
C ALA A 38 -4.57 -2.58 -3.82
N LEU A 39 -3.41 -1.94 -3.98
CA LEU A 39 -2.10 -2.58 -3.84
C LEU A 39 -1.83 -3.03 -2.41
N PHE A 40 -2.22 -2.23 -1.42
CA PHE A 40 -2.15 -2.57 0.00
C PHE A 40 -3.07 -3.75 0.35
N THR A 41 -4.32 -3.75 -0.15
CA THR A 41 -5.29 -4.83 0.05
C THR A 41 -4.83 -6.12 -0.62
N CYS A 42 -4.26 -6.07 -1.83
CA CYS A 42 -3.64 -7.23 -2.47
C CYS A 42 -2.48 -7.79 -1.65
N GLY A 43 -1.58 -6.94 -1.14
CA GLY A 43 -0.51 -7.36 -0.24
C GLY A 43 -1.03 -7.97 1.07
N TRP A 44 -2.19 -7.50 1.57
CA TRP A 44 -2.87 -8.08 2.72
C TRP A 44 -3.46 -9.45 2.45
N ILE A 45 -4.15 -9.62 1.32
CA ILE A 45 -4.73 -10.90 0.89
C ILE A 45 -3.62 -11.94 0.71
N ILE A 46 -2.52 -11.59 0.03
CA ILE A 46 -1.37 -12.50 -0.14
C ILE A 46 -0.81 -12.90 1.23
N ASN A 47 -0.61 -11.94 2.16
CA ASN A 47 -0.13 -12.28 3.50
C ASN A 47 -1.11 -13.18 4.27
N ARG A 48 -2.42 -12.93 4.13
CA ARG A 48 -3.48 -13.65 4.83
C ARG A 48 -3.59 -15.10 4.36
N TYR A 49 -3.49 -15.35 3.06
CA TYR A 49 -3.76 -16.65 2.46
C TYR A 49 -2.51 -17.48 2.14
N PHE A 50 -1.39 -16.86 1.77
CA PHE A 50 -0.18 -17.61 1.36
C PHE A 50 0.83 -17.81 2.49
N VAL A 51 0.80 -16.98 3.53
CA VAL A 51 1.83 -17.05 4.58
C VAL A 51 1.30 -17.66 5.88
N ARG A 52 -0.01 -17.68 6.06
CA ARG A 52 -0.66 -18.23 7.25
C ARG A 52 -1.13 -19.68 7.08
N GLN A 53 -0.80 -20.33 5.96
CA GLN A 53 -0.80 -21.79 5.84
C GLN A 53 0.47 -22.35 6.48
#